data_AF-A0A9Q9IGL9-F1
#
_entry.id   AF-A0A9Q9IGL9-F1
#
_cell.length_a   1.000
_cell.length_b   1.000
_cell.length_c   1.000
_cell.angle_alpha   90.00
_cell.angle_beta   90.00
_cell.angle_gamma   90.00
#
_symmetry.space_group_name_H-M   'P 1'
#
loop_
_entity.id
_entity.type
_entity.pdbx_description
1 polymer ?
#
loop_
_entity_poly.entity_id
_entity_poly.type
_entity_poly.pdbx_seq_one_letter_code
_entity_poly.pdbx_strand_id
1 'polypeptide(L)'
;MERDAHAAVTAFVSRARRVEAHSLARDRKALVQLATMTFPAVVDRVTGLATIVQHLPPEELVESAAARVRPLILSDDPTFHAKVTAGLGYLLRAASAPQDVMDDLKGLRAQWGAIKPRGQEVRGYSLERSVAGSGVSERLADNVLGFAWIYGDVVHNDTERLTLTQSFGVVERFRAAVPLIAQIMVLTIATLNFIRVQHRDGLLPIDDGLFEAPVVVTETTFRMQGQIFLAELPADGEPLAVPTIGDELGPAWKPIHQVIRPRTTAGTDAPTSPATDAADADLAEVPPPDRDTAN
;
A
#
# COMPACT_ATOMS: atom_id res chain seq x y z
N MET A 1 -10.69 -20.04 -18.97
CA MET A 1 -11.62 -19.70 -17.87
C MET A 1 -11.09 -20.15 -16.52
N GLU A 2 -10.86 -21.44 -16.26
CA GLU A 2 -10.26 -21.90 -14.99
C GLU A 2 -8.83 -21.36 -14.76
N ARG A 3 -7.96 -21.48 -15.76
CA ARG A 3 -6.60 -20.90 -15.72
C ARG A 3 -6.61 -19.39 -15.47
N ASP A 4 -7.54 -18.67 -16.08
CA ASP A 4 -7.68 -17.21 -15.92
C ASP A 4 -8.20 -16.85 -14.52
N ALA A 5 -9.14 -17.65 -13.99
CA ALA A 5 -9.65 -17.50 -12.62
C ALA A 5 -8.55 -17.72 -11.58
N HIS A 6 -7.74 -18.78 -11.76
CA HIS A 6 -6.57 -19.03 -10.92
C HIS A 6 -5.57 -17.89 -10.99
N ALA A 7 -5.18 -17.46 -12.20
CA ALA A 7 -4.21 -16.39 -12.38
C ALA A 7 -4.67 -15.08 -11.70
N ALA A 8 -5.95 -14.71 -11.85
CA ALA A 8 -6.52 -13.52 -11.23
C ALA A 8 -6.48 -13.60 -9.69
N VAL A 9 -6.89 -14.74 -9.11
CA VAL A 9 -6.89 -14.94 -7.65
C VAL A 9 -5.47 -14.96 -7.10
N THR A 10 -4.54 -15.67 -7.75
CA THR A 10 -3.13 -15.73 -7.35
C THR A 10 -2.48 -14.35 -7.37
N ALA A 11 -2.63 -13.61 -8.47
CA ALA A 11 -2.09 -12.25 -8.58
C ALA A 11 -2.69 -11.30 -7.53
N PHE A 12 -3.99 -11.44 -7.26
CA PHE A 12 -4.65 -10.68 -6.20
C PHE A 12 -4.08 -11.00 -4.82
N VAL A 13 -3.87 -12.27 -4.45
CA VAL A 13 -3.33 -12.63 -3.13
C VAL A 13 -1.96 -11.99 -2.92
N SER A 14 -1.04 -12.08 -3.88
CA SER A 14 0.27 -11.43 -3.77
C SER A 14 0.13 -9.92 -3.57
N ARG A 15 -0.79 -9.27 -4.30
CA ARG A 15 -1.02 -7.83 -4.18
C ARG A 15 -1.67 -7.45 -2.86
N ALA A 16 -2.66 -8.20 -2.42
CA ALA A 16 -3.41 -7.95 -1.20
C ALA A 16 -2.52 -8.12 0.04
N ARG A 17 -1.59 -9.07 0.02
CA ARG A 17 -0.58 -9.21 1.08
C ARG A 17 0.33 -7.98 1.17
N ARG A 18 0.67 -7.32 0.04
CA ARG A 18 1.40 -6.04 0.06
C ARG A 18 0.59 -4.89 0.65
N VAL A 19 -0.74 -4.91 0.44
CA VAL A 19 -1.66 -3.94 1.06
C VAL A 19 -1.78 -4.19 2.56
N GLU A 20 -1.93 -5.44 2.97
CA GLU A 20 -1.97 -5.84 4.39
C GLU A 20 -0.68 -5.50 5.14
N ALA A 21 0.47 -5.66 4.50
CA ALA A 21 1.78 -5.33 5.09
C ALA A 21 2.07 -3.82 5.14
N HIS A 22 1.19 -2.96 4.61
CA HIS A 22 1.38 -1.52 4.58
C HIS A 22 1.32 -0.90 5.99
N SER A 23 2.07 0.18 6.22
CA SER A 23 2.11 0.85 7.54
C SER A 23 0.73 1.32 8.01
N LEU A 24 -0.11 1.85 7.11
CA LEU A 24 -1.50 2.24 7.41
C LEU A 24 -2.40 1.05 7.79
N ALA A 25 -2.03 -0.18 7.45
CA ALA A 25 -2.79 -1.38 7.80
C ALA A 25 -2.34 -2.03 9.13
N ARG A 26 -1.26 -1.53 9.75
CA ARG A 26 -0.76 -2.05 11.04
C ARG A 26 -1.80 -1.89 12.15
N ASP A 27 -2.41 -0.72 12.26
CA ASP A 27 -3.56 -0.50 13.13
C ASP A 27 -4.86 -0.67 12.31
N ARG A 28 -5.44 -1.88 12.40
CA ARG A 28 -6.68 -2.21 11.69
C ARG A 28 -7.86 -1.35 12.14
N LYS A 29 -7.90 -0.96 13.42
CA LYS A 29 -9.00 -0.15 13.95
C LYS A 29 -8.92 1.28 13.41
N ALA A 30 -7.72 1.87 13.41
CA ALA A 30 -7.49 3.18 12.81
C ALA A 30 -7.79 3.18 11.30
N LEU A 31 -7.39 2.13 10.57
CA LEU A 31 -7.70 1.99 9.15
C LEU A 31 -9.22 1.95 8.88
N VAL A 32 -9.97 1.18 9.67
CA VAL A 32 -11.44 1.12 9.56
C VAL A 32 -12.09 2.46 9.93
N GLN A 33 -11.57 3.16 10.95
CA GLN A 33 -12.03 4.51 11.29
C GLN A 33 -11.81 5.49 10.14
N LEU A 34 -10.63 5.47 9.51
CA LEU A 34 -10.35 6.29 8.32
C LEU A 34 -11.32 5.97 7.19
N ALA A 35 -11.64 4.70 6.96
CA ALA A 35 -12.57 4.27 5.91
C ALA A 35 -14.03 4.73 6.14
N THR A 36 -14.45 4.94 7.40
CA THR A 36 -15.84 5.27 7.76
C THR A 36 -16.23 6.72 7.40
N MET A 37 -15.29 7.60 7.03
CA MET A 37 -15.57 9.00 6.66
C MET A 37 -16.32 9.81 7.74
N THR A 38 -15.97 9.65 9.02
CA THR A 38 -16.60 10.44 10.09
C THR A 38 -15.90 11.78 10.31
N PHE A 39 -16.69 12.84 10.49
CA PHE A 39 -16.20 14.20 10.75
C PHE A 39 -16.60 14.64 12.16
N PRO A 40 -15.70 14.53 13.15
CA PRO A 40 -16.00 15.08 14.46
C PRO A 40 -16.10 16.61 14.34
N ALA A 41 -17.24 17.13 14.76
CA ALA A 41 -17.53 18.55 14.77
C ALA A 41 -17.77 19.02 16.20
N VAL A 42 -17.06 20.07 16.60
CA VAL A 42 -17.32 20.80 17.85
C VAL A 42 -18.21 21.98 17.50
N VAL A 43 -19.44 21.97 17.99
CA VAL A 43 -20.41 23.04 17.74
C VAL A 43 -20.48 23.96 18.95
N ASP A 44 -20.14 25.23 18.75
CA ASP A 44 -20.43 26.29 19.68
C ASP A 44 -21.95 26.54 19.67
N ARG A 45 -22.61 26.23 20.79
CA ARG A 45 -24.07 26.36 20.92
C ARG A 45 -24.55 27.80 21.08
N VAL A 46 -23.65 28.74 21.39
CA VAL A 46 -23.99 30.17 21.55
C VAL A 46 -23.93 30.86 20.19
N THR A 47 -22.87 30.64 19.42
CA THR A 47 -22.68 31.27 18.10
C THR A 47 -23.27 30.44 16.95
N GLY A 48 -23.52 29.15 17.17
CA GLY A 48 -23.93 28.20 16.13
C GLY A 48 -22.79 27.74 15.22
N LEU A 49 -21.55 28.18 15.48
CA LEU A 49 -20.39 27.84 14.65
C LEU A 49 -19.92 26.42 14.91
N ALA A 50 -19.68 25.65 13.84
CA ALA A 50 -19.13 24.30 13.90
C ALA A 50 -17.66 24.31 13.47
N THR A 51 -16.79 23.73 14.29
CA THR A 51 -15.38 23.47 13.97
C THR A 51 -15.20 21.99 13.67
N ILE A 52 -14.80 21.67 12.45
CA ILE A 52 -14.47 20.30 12.03
C ILE A 52 -12.95 20.12 12.13
N VAL A 53 -12.50 19.15 12.92
CA VAL A 53 -11.08 18.81 13.05
C VAL A 53 -10.85 17.44 12.44
N GLN A 54 -9.94 17.35 11.48
CA GLN A 54 -9.57 16.10 10.82
C GLN A 54 -8.08 15.83 11.02
N HIS A 55 -7.78 14.64 11.55
CA HIS A 55 -6.41 14.14 11.61
C HIS A 55 -6.26 13.08 10.52
N LEU A 56 -5.54 13.45 9.45
CA LEU A 56 -5.25 12.57 8.33
C LEU A 56 -3.79 12.10 8.39
N PRO A 57 -3.46 10.91 7.88
CA PRO A 57 -2.08 10.45 7.80
C PRO A 57 -1.22 11.36 6.91
N PRO A 58 0.13 11.34 7.06
CA PRO A 58 1.03 12.01 6.13
C PRO A 58 0.79 11.61 4.67
N GLU A 59 0.88 12.57 3.76
CA GLU A 59 0.58 12.40 2.34
C GLU A 59 1.38 11.25 1.70
N GLU A 60 2.69 11.18 1.93
CA GLU A 60 3.56 10.12 1.40
C GLU A 60 3.07 8.70 1.77
N LEU A 61 2.52 8.51 2.98
CA LEU A 61 1.97 7.22 3.39
C LEU A 61 0.69 6.89 2.60
N VAL A 62 -0.12 7.90 2.32
CA VAL A 62 -1.37 7.76 1.56
C VAL A 62 -1.07 7.51 0.08
N GLU A 63 -0.06 8.17 -0.50
CA GLU A 63 0.42 7.91 -1.86
C GLU A 63 0.94 6.48 -2.01
N SER A 64 1.75 6.04 -1.05
CA SER A 64 2.26 4.67 -0.97
C SER A 64 1.13 3.63 -0.89
N ALA A 65 0.06 3.92 -0.15
CA ALA A 65 -1.13 3.09 -0.11
C ALA A 65 -1.92 3.13 -1.44
N ALA A 66 -2.13 4.32 -2.01
CA ALA A 66 -2.81 4.52 -3.29
C ALA A 66 -2.15 3.73 -4.41
N ALA A 67 -0.81 3.81 -4.49
CA ALA A 67 -0.02 3.05 -5.45
C ALA A 67 -0.27 1.54 -5.32
N ARG A 68 -0.40 1.01 -4.09
CA ARG A 68 -0.68 -0.40 -3.83
C ARG A 68 -2.10 -0.81 -4.22
N VAL A 69 -3.11 0.00 -3.94
CA VAL A 69 -4.50 -0.37 -4.19
C VAL A 69 -4.98 -0.10 -5.62
N ARG A 70 -4.33 0.81 -6.36
CA ARG A 70 -4.77 1.23 -7.70
C ARG A 70 -5.01 0.09 -8.70
N PRO A 71 -4.15 -0.94 -8.83
CA PRO A 71 -4.42 -2.08 -9.71
C PRO A 71 -5.75 -2.79 -9.45
N LEU A 72 -6.20 -2.77 -8.19
CA LEU A 72 -7.42 -3.46 -7.77
C LEU A 72 -8.69 -2.79 -8.30
N ILE A 73 -8.61 -1.52 -8.72
CA ILE A 73 -9.73 -0.71 -9.24
C ILE A 73 -9.60 -0.36 -10.72
N LEU A 74 -8.55 -0.83 -11.40
CA LEU A 74 -8.31 -0.61 -12.83
C LEU A 74 -8.79 -1.81 -13.64
N SER A 75 -9.76 -1.61 -14.53
CA SER A 75 -10.41 -2.71 -15.29
C SER A 75 -9.45 -3.57 -16.09
N ASP A 76 -8.37 -2.98 -16.58
CA ASP A 76 -7.43 -3.64 -17.49
C ASP A 76 -6.38 -4.44 -16.73
N ASP A 77 -6.20 -4.17 -15.43
CA ASP A 77 -5.24 -4.88 -14.60
C ASP A 77 -5.70 -6.32 -14.31
N PRO A 78 -4.79 -7.31 -14.27
CA PRO A 78 -5.12 -8.69 -13.88
C PRO A 78 -5.71 -8.81 -12.48
N THR A 79 -5.35 -7.91 -11.57
CA THR A 79 -5.78 -7.89 -10.15
C THR A 79 -7.08 -7.13 -9.91
N PHE A 80 -7.75 -6.68 -10.97
CA PHE A 80 -9.01 -5.95 -10.88
C PHE A 80 -10.06 -6.73 -10.07
N HIS A 81 -10.67 -6.08 -9.07
CA HIS A 81 -11.58 -6.73 -8.12
C HIS A 81 -12.73 -7.49 -8.81
N ALA A 82 -13.23 -7.01 -9.96
CA ALA A 82 -14.31 -7.69 -10.66
C ALA A 82 -13.85 -9.00 -11.30
N LYS A 83 -12.62 -9.03 -11.85
CA LYS A 83 -12.00 -10.27 -12.37
C LYS A 83 -11.76 -11.27 -11.24
N VAL A 84 -11.25 -10.78 -10.11
CA VAL A 84 -10.96 -11.59 -8.92
C VAL A 84 -12.23 -12.19 -8.33
N THR A 85 -13.25 -11.38 -8.04
CA THR A 85 -14.51 -11.90 -7.49
C THR A 85 -15.23 -12.82 -8.46
N ALA A 86 -15.11 -12.61 -9.79
CA ALA A 86 -15.61 -13.55 -10.78
C ALA A 86 -14.84 -14.88 -10.74
N GLY A 87 -13.51 -14.83 -10.65
CA GLY A 87 -12.64 -16.00 -10.51
C GLY A 87 -12.94 -16.80 -9.24
N LEU A 88 -13.06 -16.13 -8.09
CA LEU A 88 -13.48 -16.77 -6.83
C LEU A 88 -14.83 -17.47 -6.98
N GLY A 89 -15.81 -16.79 -7.59
CA GLY A 89 -17.12 -17.40 -7.81
C GLY A 89 -17.07 -18.63 -8.72
N TYR A 90 -16.18 -18.64 -9.72
CA TYR A 90 -15.97 -19.81 -10.56
C TYR A 90 -15.36 -20.97 -9.76
N LEU A 91 -14.27 -20.73 -9.03
CA LEU A 91 -13.55 -21.76 -8.26
C LEU A 91 -14.42 -22.34 -7.14
N LEU A 92 -15.12 -21.50 -6.39
CA LEU A 92 -16.00 -21.94 -5.31
C LEU A 92 -17.19 -22.77 -5.81
N ARG A 93 -17.77 -22.44 -6.97
CA ARG A 93 -18.81 -23.28 -7.59
C ARG A 93 -18.25 -24.63 -8.05
N ALA A 94 -17.05 -24.66 -8.61
CA ALA A 94 -16.39 -25.90 -9.00
C ALA A 94 -16.13 -26.81 -7.79
N ALA A 95 -15.78 -26.21 -6.64
CA ALA A 95 -15.60 -26.91 -5.36
C ALA A 95 -16.93 -27.25 -4.64
N SER A 96 -18.09 -26.94 -5.22
CA SER A 96 -19.40 -27.10 -4.57
C SER A 96 -19.48 -26.42 -3.19
N ALA A 97 -18.90 -25.21 -3.09
CA ALA A 97 -18.88 -24.44 -1.84
C ALA A 97 -20.31 -24.22 -1.29
N PRO A 98 -20.48 -24.19 0.04
CA PRO A 98 -21.80 -24.01 0.63
C PRO A 98 -22.38 -22.61 0.35
N GLN A 99 -23.71 -22.47 0.49
CA GLN A 99 -24.43 -21.27 0.06
C GLN A 99 -24.05 -20.01 0.87
N ASP A 100 -23.71 -20.15 2.14
CA ASP A 100 -23.24 -19.06 3.00
C ASP A 100 -21.92 -18.45 2.48
N VAL A 101 -20.97 -19.28 2.04
CA VAL A 101 -19.72 -18.84 1.39
C VAL A 101 -20.00 -18.05 0.10
N MET A 102 -21.00 -18.50 -0.67
CA MET A 102 -21.42 -17.80 -1.88
C MET A 102 -22.12 -16.47 -1.59
N ASP A 103 -22.88 -16.39 -0.50
CA ASP A 103 -23.52 -15.17 -0.03
C ASP A 103 -22.50 -14.16 0.52
N ASP A 104 -21.47 -14.63 1.24
CA ASP A 104 -20.33 -13.81 1.68
C ASP A 104 -19.58 -13.21 0.49
N LEU A 105 -19.29 -14.01 -0.53
CA LEU A 105 -18.66 -13.52 -1.78
C LEU A 105 -19.56 -12.48 -2.48
N LYS A 106 -20.88 -12.68 -2.47
CA LYS A 106 -21.83 -11.71 -3.03
C LYS A 106 -21.80 -10.39 -2.25
N GLY A 107 -21.70 -10.46 -0.92
CA GLY A 107 -21.52 -9.30 -0.04
C GLY A 107 -20.24 -8.52 -0.38
N LEU A 108 -19.10 -9.23 -0.52
CA LEU A 108 -17.84 -8.62 -0.93
C LEU A 108 -17.95 -7.96 -2.31
N ARG A 109 -18.57 -8.63 -3.29
CA ARG A 109 -18.77 -8.07 -4.63
C ARG A 109 -19.63 -6.79 -4.59
N ALA A 110 -20.67 -6.77 -3.77
CA ALA A 110 -21.53 -5.59 -3.61
C ALA A 110 -20.75 -4.41 -3.02
N GLN A 111 -19.93 -4.64 -1.99
CA GLN A 111 -19.10 -3.60 -1.38
C GLN A 111 -18.04 -3.06 -2.37
N TRP A 112 -17.40 -3.94 -3.14
CA TRP A 112 -16.49 -3.52 -4.21
C TRP A 112 -17.21 -2.73 -5.31
N GLY A 113 -18.42 -3.16 -5.71
CA GLY A 113 -19.21 -2.47 -6.74
C GLY A 113 -19.72 -1.08 -6.33
N ALA A 114 -19.69 -0.76 -5.04
CA ALA A 114 -19.97 0.60 -4.54
C ALA A 114 -18.82 1.59 -4.81
N ILE A 115 -17.62 1.10 -5.14
CA ILE A 115 -16.49 1.96 -5.53
C ILE A 115 -16.58 2.20 -7.04
N LYS A 116 -16.94 3.43 -7.44
CA LYS A 116 -17.05 3.81 -8.84
C LYS A 116 -16.04 4.91 -9.19
N PRO A 117 -14.89 4.58 -9.83
CA PRO A 117 -13.85 5.55 -10.21
C PRO A 117 -14.28 6.68 -11.15
N ARG A 118 -15.43 6.53 -11.81
CA ARG A 118 -16.07 7.52 -12.68
C ARG A 118 -17.45 7.96 -12.17
N GLY A 119 -17.81 7.54 -10.96
CA GLY A 119 -19.06 7.92 -10.32
C GLY A 119 -19.05 9.39 -9.91
N GLN A 120 -20.23 10.01 -9.93
CA GLN A 120 -20.46 11.38 -9.45
C GLN A 120 -21.26 11.41 -8.14
N GLU A 121 -21.58 10.23 -7.60
CA GLU A 121 -22.32 10.11 -6.36
C GLU A 121 -21.53 10.58 -5.14
N VAL A 122 -22.28 11.09 -4.15
CA VAL A 122 -21.77 11.40 -2.82
C VAL A 122 -21.58 10.10 -2.05
N ARG A 123 -20.41 9.94 -1.42
CA ARG A 123 -20.10 8.78 -0.57
C ARG A 123 -20.15 9.16 0.90
N GLY A 124 -19.49 10.24 1.28
CA GLY A 124 -19.56 10.83 2.61
C GLY A 124 -20.12 12.25 2.60
N TYR A 125 -19.64 13.09 1.69
CA TYR A 125 -19.99 14.51 1.67
C TYR A 125 -19.93 15.11 0.26
N SER A 126 -20.57 16.27 0.10
CA SER A 126 -20.40 17.14 -1.06
C SER A 126 -19.98 18.52 -0.59
N LEU A 127 -19.12 19.17 -1.36
CA LEU A 127 -18.76 20.56 -1.14
C LEU A 127 -19.40 21.44 -2.19
N GLU A 128 -19.87 22.59 -1.74
CA GLU A 128 -20.36 23.65 -2.60
C GLU A 128 -19.50 24.89 -2.34
N ARG A 129 -18.88 25.41 -3.39
CA ARG A 129 -18.11 26.64 -3.35
C ARG A 129 -18.85 27.69 -4.18
N SER A 130 -19.14 28.83 -3.58
CA SER A 130 -19.68 29.98 -4.29
C SER A 130 -18.76 31.18 -4.10
N VAL A 131 -18.73 32.06 -5.11
CA VAL A 131 -18.09 33.36 -4.97
C VAL A 131 -19.14 34.33 -4.46
N ALA A 132 -18.86 35.02 -3.35
CA ALA A 132 -19.79 35.97 -2.76
C ALA A 132 -20.23 37.01 -3.80
N GLY A 133 -21.56 37.10 -4.02
CA GLY A 133 -22.15 38.03 -4.98
C GLY A 133 -22.17 37.57 -6.45
N SER A 134 -21.62 36.40 -6.81
CA SER A 134 -21.65 35.92 -8.20
C SER A 134 -22.93 35.21 -8.60
N GLY A 135 -23.68 34.67 -7.62
CA GLY A 135 -24.83 33.79 -7.87
C GLY A 135 -24.47 32.43 -8.50
N VAL A 136 -23.18 32.15 -8.70
CA VAL A 136 -22.66 30.90 -9.27
C VAL A 136 -22.06 30.06 -8.14
N SER A 137 -22.53 28.83 -8.00
CA SER A 137 -21.96 27.83 -7.12
C SER A 137 -21.52 26.59 -7.90
N GLU A 138 -20.38 26.04 -7.51
CA GLU A 138 -19.85 24.77 -8.00
C GLU A 138 -19.98 23.74 -6.89
N ARG A 139 -20.61 22.60 -7.20
CA ARG A 139 -20.80 21.52 -6.24
C ARG A 139 -20.15 20.24 -6.74
N LEU A 140 -19.31 19.64 -5.91
CA LEU A 140 -18.66 18.36 -6.20
C LEU A 140 -18.85 17.36 -5.06
N ALA A 141 -19.00 16.09 -5.43
CA ALA A 141 -18.97 14.97 -4.52
C ALA A 141 -17.53 14.61 -4.14
N ASP A 142 -17.35 14.12 -2.91
CA ASP A 142 -16.10 13.57 -2.41
C ASP A 142 -15.53 12.45 -3.30
N ASN A 143 -16.38 11.64 -3.93
CA ASN A 143 -15.92 10.62 -4.88
C ASN A 143 -15.11 11.23 -6.04
N VAL A 144 -15.59 12.33 -6.62
CA VAL A 144 -14.92 13.02 -7.74
C VAL A 144 -13.58 13.59 -7.29
N LEU A 145 -13.56 14.23 -6.12
CA LEU A 145 -12.36 14.83 -5.53
C LEU A 145 -11.30 13.78 -5.20
N GLY A 146 -11.68 12.70 -4.53
CA GLY A 146 -10.75 11.65 -4.11
C GLY A 146 -10.14 10.90 -5.29
N PHE A 147 -10.95 10.65 -6.33
CA PHE A 147 -10.45 10.02 -7.55
C PHE A 147 -9.68 10.98 -8.46
N ALA A 148 -9.88 12.30 -8.37
CA ALA A 148 -9.00 13.28 -8.99
C ALA A 148 -7.62 13.29 -8.32
N TRP A 149 -7.54 13.08 -7.00
CA TRP A 149 -6.26 12.91 -6.33
C TRP A 149 -5.51 11.64 -6.78
N ILE A 150 -6.19 10.50 -6.74
CA ILE A 150 -5.59 9.18 -7.07
C ILE A 150 -5.06 9.13 -8.50
N TYR A 151 -5.78 9.70 -9.48
CA TYR A 151 -5.41 9.62 -10.90
C TYR A 151 -4.76 10.88 -11.45
N GLY A 152 -5.15 12.05 -10.94
CA GLY A 152 -4.60 13.35 -11.31
C GLY A 152 -3.30 13.62 -10.59
N ASP A 153 -3.35 13.90 -9.29
CA ASP A 153 -2.18 14.38 -8.53
C ASP A 153 -1.05 13.33 -8.41
N VAL A 154 -1.37 12.05 -8.18
CA VAL A 154 -0.35 11.02 -7.84
C VAL A 154 0.25 10.27 -9.03
N VAL A 155 -0.53 10.04 -10.11
CA VAL A 155 -0.16 8.98 -11.07
C VAL A 155 -0.05 9.45 -12.52
N HIS A 156 -1.12 9.98 -13.11
CA HIS A 156 -1.17 10.21 -14.57
C HIS A 156 -1.21 11.67 -14.95
N ASN A 157 -1.23 12.60 -14.00
CA ASN A 157 -1.56 13.99 -14.28
C ASN A 157 -2.81 14.08 -15.18
N ASP A 158 -3.85 13.31 -14.84
CA ASP A 158 -5.13 13.29 -15.56
C ASP A 158 -5.74 14.71 -15.56
N THR A 159 -5.45 15.45 -16.64
CA THR A 159 -5.75 16.88 -16.74
C THR A 159 -7.25 17.15 -16.75
N GLU A 160 -8.06 16.19 -17.22
CA GLU A 160 -9.52 16.32 -17.22
C GLU A 160 -10.05 16.37 -15.80
N ARG A 161 -9.66 15.39 -14.96
CA ARG A 161 -10.05 15.33 -13.54
C ARG A 161 -9.52 16.51 -12.73
N LEU A 162 -8.30 16.93 -13.02
CA LEU A 162 -7.70 18.09 -12.35
C LEU A 162 -8.41 19.39 -12.72
N THR A 163 -8.81 19.56 -13.98
CA THR A 163 -9.60 20.72 -14.43
C THR A 163 -10.96 20.76 -13.73
N LEU A 164 -11.65 19.61 -13.65
CA LEU A 164 -12.95 19.47 -12.98
C LEU A 164 -12.93 19.76 -11.48
N THR A 165 -11.75 19.74 -10.84
CA THR A 165 -11.60 19.89 -9.38
C THR A 165 -10.66 21.03 -9.01
N GLN A 166 -10.25 21.83 -9.97
CA GLN A 166 -9.23 22.86 -9.81
C GLN A 166 -9.63 23.90 -8.76
N SER A 167 -10.91 24.26 -8.74
CA SER A 167 -11.50 25.23 -7.82
C SER A 167 -11.50 24.77 -6.36
N PHE A 168 -11.33 23.49 -6.05
CA PHE A 168 -11.29 22.97 -4.67
C PHE A 168 -9.84 22.79 -4.16
N GLY A 169 -8.86 22.69 -5.07
CA GLY A 169 -7.44 22.58 -4.74
C GLY A 169 -7.02 21.20 -4.23
N VAL A 170 -5.70 21.02 -4.09
CA VAL A 170 -5.08 19.72 -3.74
C VAL A 170 -5.45 19.24 -2.34
N VAL A 171 -5.57 20.15 -1.37
CA VAL A 171 -5.90 19.81 0.02
C VAL A 171 -7.24 19.09 0.09
N GLU A 172 -8.24 19.57 -0.63
CA GLU A 172 -9.57 18.98 -0.59
C GLU A 172 -9.64 17.65 -1.33
N ARG A 173 -8.92 17.54 -2.45
CA ARG A 173 -8.74 16.27 -3.16
C ARG A 173 -8.09 15.22 -2.27
N PHE A 174 -7.05 15.59 -1.53
CA PHE A 174 -6.39 14.73 -0.55
C PHE A 174 -7.35 14.30 0.57
N ARG A 175 -8.09 15.24 1.18
CA ARG A 175 -9.08 14.96 2.23
C ARG A 175 -10.14 13.94 1.79
N ALA A 176 -10.59 14.03 0.55
CA ALA A 176 -11.54 13.08 -0.04
C ALA A 176 -10.89 11.72 -0.39
N ALA A 177 -9.61 11.71 -0.75
CA ALA A 177 -8.89 10.51 -1.18
C ALA A 177 -8.54 9.57 -0.01
N VAL A 178 -8.12 10.11 1.13
CA VAL A 178 -7.71 9.33 2.32
C VAL A 178 -8.74 8.25 2.70
N PRO A 179 -10.01 8.58 2.98
CA PRO A 179 -11.00 7.57 3.36
C PRO A 179 -11.35 6.60 2.23
N LEU A 180 -11.32 7.06 0.97
CA LEU A 180 -11.52 6.19 -0.19
C LEU A 180 -10.42 5.12 -0.27
N ILE A 181 -9.16 5.52 -0.13
CA ILE A 181 -8.01 4.60 -0.14
C ILE A 181 -8.09 3.66 1.05
N ALA A 182 -8.39 4.16 2.24
CA ALA A 182 -8.59 3.34 3.43
C ALA A 182 -9.70 2.29 3.21
N GLN A 183 -10.84 2.65 2.61
CA GLN A 183 -11.90 1.70 2.30
C GLN A 183 -11.44 0.63 1.31
N ILE A 184 -10.71 0.99 0.26
CA ILE A 184 -10.17 0.02 -0.69
C ILE A 184 -9.20 -0.94 0.01
N MET A 185 -8.34 -0.44 0.91
CA MET A 185 -7.44 -1.27 1.71
C MET A 185 -8.23 -2.24 2.60
N VAL A 186 -9.26 -1.77 3.30
CA VAL A 186 -10.14 -2.62 4.14
C VAL A 186 -10.78 -3.73 3.31
N LEU A 187 -11.35 -3.41 2.14
CA LEU A 187 -11.96 -4.40 1.26
C LEU A 187 -10.95 -5.39 0.69
N THR A 188 -9.74 -4.92 0.38
CA THR A 188 -8.63 -5.77 -0.07
C THR A 188 -8.28 -6.80 0.99
N ILE A 189 -8.12 -6.36 2.24
CA ILE A 189 -7.76 -7.21 3.37
C ILE A 189 -8.93 -8.16 3.73
N ALA A 190 -10.18 -7.68 3.68
CA ALA A 190 -11.35 -8.52 3.89
C ALA A 190 -11.44 -9.63 2.82
N THR A 191 -11.19 -9.29 1.56
CA THR A 191 -11.16 -10.27 0.46
C THR A 191 -10.00 -11.26 0.62
N LEU A 192 -8.81 -10.81 1.04
CA LEU A 192 -7.68 -11.68 1.35
C LEU A 192 -8.00 -12.67 2.48
N ASN A 193 -8.65 -12.19 3.55
CA ASN A 193 -9.04 -13.04 4.67
C ASN A 193 -10.12 -14.05 4.25
N PHE A 194 -11.08 -13.64 3.41
CA PHE A 194 -12.04 -14.57 2.81
C PHE A 194 -11.30 -15.68 2.03
N ILE A 195 -10.34 -15.32 1.16
CA ILE A 195 -9.54 -16.30 0.41
C ILE A 195 -8.78 -17.25 1.35
N ARG A 196 -8.14 -16.74 2.40
CA ARG A 196 -7.41 -17.56 3.38
C ARG A 196 -8.31 -18.57 4.06
N VAL A 197 -9.52 -18.17 4.47
CA VAL A 197 -10.51 -19.08 5.08
C VAL A 197 -10.91 -20.17 4.08
N GLN A 198 -11.30 -19.78 2.87
CA GLN A 198 -11.75 -20.76 1.87
C GLN A 198 -10.62 -21.70 1.41
N HIS A 199 -9.38 -21.21 1.37
CA HIS A 199 -8.21 -22.04 1.10
C HIS A 199 -7.95 -23.05 2.23
N ARG A 200 -7.95 -22.60 3.49
CA ARG A 200 -7.80 -23.49 4.67
C ARG A 200 -8.89 -24.56 4.71
N ASP A 201 -10.10 -24.21 4.31
CA ASP A 201 -11.25 -25.12 4.30
C ASP A 201 -11.27 -26.02 3.04
N GLY A 202 -10.22 -25.97 2.20
CA GLY A 202 -10.04 -26.84 1.03
C GLY A 202 -10.87 -26.46 -0.20
N LEU A 203 -11.56 -25.32 -0.17
CA LEU A 203 -12.46 -24.86 -1.24
C LEU A 203 -11.74 -24.08 -2.34
N LEU A 204 -10.52 -23.59 -2.09
CA LEU A 204 -9.69 -22.90 -3.06
C LEU A 204 -8.34 -23.63 -3.23
N PRO A 205 -8.08 -24.25 -4.40
CA PRO A 205 -6.84 -25.00 -4.65
C PRO A 205 -5.66 -24.07 -4.98
N ILE A 206 -5.33 -23.17 -4.06
CA ILE A 206 -4.22 -22.23 -4.17
C ILE A 206 -2.98 -22.83 -3.50
N ASP A 207 -1.79 -22.57 -4.04
CA ASP A 207 -0.52 -22.98 -3.44
C ASP A 207 -0.26 -22.29 -2.09
N ASP A 208 0.06 -23.06 -1.05
CA ASP A 208 0.41 -22.58 0.29
C ASP A 208 1.58 -21.59 0.24
N GLY A 209 2.54 -21.82 -0.66
CA GLY A 209 3.71 -20.95 -0.85
C GLY A 209 3.34 -19.50 -1.16
N LEU A 210 2.14 -19.26 -1.70
CA LEU A 210 1.63 -17.94 -2.00
C LEU A 210 1.34 -17.09 -0.75
N PHE A 211 1.05 -17.74 0.40
CA PHE A 211 0.79 -17.06 1.67
C PHE A 211 2.05 -16.83 2.51
N GLU A 212 3.12 -17.58 2.23
CA GLU A 212 4.39 -17.51 2.95
C GLU A 212 5.43 -16.62 2.26
N ALA A 213 5.42 -16.54 0.92
CA ALA A 213 6.42 -15.79 0.16
C ALA A 213 6.56 -14.33 0.65
N PRO A 214 7.77 -13.79 0.87
CA PRO A 214 7.93 -12.39 1.26
C PRO A 214 7.36 -11.43 0.19
N VAL A 215 6.53 -10.48 0.61
CA VAL A 215 5.91 -9.48 -0.29
C VAL A 215 6.39 -8.05 -0.05
N VAL A 216 7.14 -7.85 1.03
CA VAL A 216 7.76 -6.57 1.40
C VAL A 216 9.20 -6.82 1.81
N VAL A 217 10.04 -5.81 1.57
CA VAL A 217 11.41 -5.78 2.06
C VAL A 217 11.37 -5.29 3.51
N THR A 218 11.88 -6.09 4.44
CA THR A 218 11.95 -5.76 5.87
C THR A 218 13.35 -5.30 6.30
N GLU A 219 14.38 -5.75 5.58
CA GLU A 219 15.77 -5.35 5.80
C GLU A 219 16.17 -4.27 4.81
N THR A 220 16.85 -3.23 5.29
CA THR A 220 17.40 -2.17 4.45
C THR A 220 18.90 -2.29 4.28
N THR A 221 19.52 -3.27 4.96
CA THR A 221 20.95 -3.54 4.89
C THR A 221 21.16 -4.92 4.30
N PHE A 222 21.71 -4.98 3.10
CA PHE A 222 21.99 -6.24 2.41
C PHE A 222 23.47 -6.55 2.49
N ARG A 223 23.80 -7.74 2.98
CA ARG A 223 25.18 -8.24 3.02
C ARG A 223 25.33 -9.29 1.94
N MET A 224 26.10 -8.97 0.90
CA MET A 224 26.42 -9.90 -0.17
C MET A 224 27.91 -10.23 -0.11
N GLN A 225 28.24 -11.51 -0.04
CA GLN A 225 29.60 -11.99 -0.23
C GLN A 225 29.75 -12.44 -1.68
N GLY A 226 30.74 -11.87 -2.36
CA GLY A 226 31.01 -12.18 -3.76
C GLY A 226 32.41 -11.72 -4.15
N GLN A 227 32.95 -12.34 -5.19
CA GLN A 227 34.16 -11.86 -5.84
C GLN A 227 33.77 -10.88 -6.94
N ILE A 228 34.25 -9.65 -6.84
CA ILE A 228 34.08 -8.66 -7.90
C ILE A 228 35.33 -8.71 -8.76
N PHE A 229 35.15 -8.76 -10.09
CA PHE A 229 36.22 -8.67 -11.07
C PHE A 229 36.05 -7.41 -11.90
N LEU A 230 37.17 -6.74 -12.20
CA LEU A 230 37.23 -5.54 -13.00
C LEU A 230 38.19 -5.77 -14.17
N ALA A 231 37.86 -5.21 -15.32
CA ALA A 231 38.69 -5.20 -16.50
C ALA A 231 38.78 -3.76 -17.02
N GLU A 232 39.95 -3.38 -17.51
CA GLU A 232 40.17 -2.06 -18.11
C GLU A 232 39.53 -2.02 -19.50
N LEU A 233 38.86 -0.92 -19.84
CA LEU A 233 38.38 -0.71 -21.20
C LEU A 233 39.56 -0.53 -22.15
N PRO A 234 39.59 -1.23 -23.30
CA PRO A 234 40.56 -1.00 -24.36
C PRO A 234 40.59 0.47 -24.81
N ALA A 235 41.79 1.01 -25.05
CA ALA A 235 42.00 2.42 -25.44
C ALA A 235 41.51 2.75 -26.86
N ASP A 236 41.31 1.72 -27.68
CA ASP A 236 40.77 1.80 -29.04
C ASP A 236 39.23 1.88 -29.07
N GLY A 237 38.56 1.80 -27.92
CA GLY A 237 37.12 1.89 -27.79
C GLY A 237 36.37 0.63 -28.20
N GLU A 238 37.08 -0.48 -28.45
CA GLU A 238 36.47 -1.79 -28.66
C GLU A 238 35.68 -2.21 -27.42
N PRO A 239 34.45 -2.75 -27.56
CA PRO A 239 33.67 -3.21 -26.43
C PRO A 239 34.39 -4.38 -25.74
N LEU A 240 34.60 -4.26 -24.43
CA LEU A 240 35.13 -5.36 -23.65
C LEU A 240 34.15 -6.54 -23.69
N ALA A 241 34.62 -7.72 -24.09
CA ALA A 241 33.82 -8.93 -24.03
C ALA A 241 33.48 -9.28 -22.57
N VAL A 242 32.19 -9.15 -22.23
CA VAL A 242 31.65 -9.55 -20.92
C VAL A 242 31.48 -11.07 -20.94
N PRO A 243 32.14 -11.83 -20.05
CA PRO A 243 32.02 -13.28 -19.99
C PRO A 243 30.57 -13.70 -19.70
N THR A 244 30.15 -14.84 -20.27
CA THR A 244 28.85 -15.42 -19.92
C THR A 244 28.95 -16.03 -18.52
N ILE A 245 27.82 -16.09 -17.81
CA ILE A 245 27.74 -16.80 -16.53
C ILE A 245 28.15 -18.27 -16.76
N GLY A 246 29.22 -18.70 -16.08
CA GLY A 246 29.75 -20.07 -16.17
C GLY A 246 31.03 -20.20 -17.00
N ASP A 247 31.40 -19.19 -17.79
CA ASP A 247 32.67 -19.17 -18.51
C ASP A 247 33.83 -18.82 -17.57
N GLU A 248 35.03 -19.31 -17.90
CA GLU A 248 36.25 -18.83 -17.24
C GLU A 248 36.46 -17.34 -17.53
N LEU A 249 36.74 -16.58 -16.48
CA LEU A 249 37.07 -15.16 -16.62
C LEU A 249 38.43 -15.05 -17.30
N GLY A 250 38.45 -14.49 -18.51
CA GLY A 250 39.69 -14.27 -19.26
C GLY A 250 40.69 -13.36 -18.52
N PRO A 251 41.96 -13.32 -18.94
CA PRO A 251 43.05 -12.66 -18.22
C PRO A 251 42.89 -11.13 -18.06
N ALA A 252 42.01 -10.51 -18.84
CA ALA A 252 41.66 -9.10 -18.70
C ALA A 252 40.90 -8.79 -17.40
N TRP A 253 40.22 -9.78 -16.82
CA TRP A 253 39.40 -9.64 -15.62
C TRP A 253 40.24 -9.94 -14.36
N LYS A 254 40.46 -8.92 -13.54
CA LYS A 254 41.23 -9.01 -12.30
C LYS A 254 40.31 -8.85 -11.10
N PRO A 255 40.50 -9.61 -10.01
CA PRO A 255 39.69 -9.43 -8.82
C PRO A 255 39.91 -8.04 -8.21
N ILE A 256 38.85 -7.45 -7.67
CA ILE A 256 38.78 -6.04 -7.27
C ILE A 256 39.89 -5.62 -6.30
N HIS A 257 40.32 -6.53 -5.41
CA HIS A 257 41.38 -6.27 -4.43
C HIS A 257 42.78 -6.11 -5.08
N GLN A 258 42.96 -6.55 -6.33
CA GLN A 258 44.19 -6.34 -7.10
C GLN A 258 44.17 -5.02 -7.88
N VAL A 259 42.98 -4.47 -8.15
CA VAL A 259 42.78 -3.25 -8.93
C VAL A 259 42.62 -2.03 -8.02
N ILE A 260 41.81 -2.16 -6.98
CA ILE A 260 41.57 -1.12 -5.97
C ILE A 260 42.49 -1.38 -4.79
N ARG A 261 43.51 -0.52 -4.62
CA ARG A 261 44.34 -0.55 -3.41
C ARG A 261 43.53 -0.04 -2.22
N PRO A 262 43.63 -0.68 -1.04
CA PRO A 262 43.04 -0.13 0.18
C PRO A 262 43.58 1.27 0.42
N ARG A 263 42.69 2.23 0.67
CA ARG A 263 43.10 3.55 1.16
C ARG A 263 43.70 3.33 2.54
N THR A 264 45.02 3.48 2.67
CA THR A 264 45.70 3.38 3.96
C THR A 264 45.23 4.54 4.83
N THR A 265 44.32 4.27 5.78
CA THR A 265 44.04 5.19 6.88
C THR A 265 45.19 5.11 7.87
N ALA A 266 46.22 5.92 7.67
CA ALA A 266 47.27 6.13 8.66
C ALA A 266 46.88 7.33 9.55
N GLY A 267 46.52 7.05 10.82
CA GLY A 267 46.21 8.01 11.90
C GLY A 267 44.83 8.67 11.76
N THR A 268 43.91 8.65 12.73
CA THR A 268 44.06 8.77 14.18
C THR A 268 42.79 8.22 14.85
N ASP A 269 42.98 7.59 16.01
CA ASP A 269 42.01 7.08 16.98
C ASP A 269 41.09 5.94 16.54
N ALA A 270 41.51 4.73 16.93
CA ALA A 270 40.62 3.58 17.08
C ALA A 270 39.56 3.90 18.14
N PRO A 271 38.25 3.78 17.84
CA PRO A 271 37.30 3.53 18.90
C PRO A 271 37.54 2.09 19.36
N THR A 272 37.94 1.97 20.62
CA THR A 272 38.03 0.73 21.38
C THR A 272 36.80 -0.14 21.09
N SER A 273 37.06 -1.36 20.58
CA SER A 273 36.05 -2.41 20.53
C SER A 273 35.67 -2.79 21.97
N PRO A 274 34.39 -2.77 22.39
CA PRO A 274 34.03 -3.49 23.58
C PRO A 274 33.90 -4.97 23.20
N ALA A 275 34.70 -5.80 23.87
CA ALA A 275 34.48 -7.22 23.93
C ALA A 275 33.14 -7.50 24.63
N THR A 276 32.49 -8.55 24.16
CA THR A 276 31.30 -9.20 24.69
C THR A 276 31.43 -9.43 26.20
N ASP A 277 30.46 -8.98 26.98
CA ASP A 277 30.07 -9.67 28.20
C ASP A 277 28.55 -9.64 28.36
N ALA A 278 28.04 -10.74 28.88
CA ALA A 278 26.62 -11.05 28.99
C ALA A 278 25.98 -10.42 30.24
N ALA A 279 24.65 -10.47 30.23
CA ALA A 279 23.73 -10.45 31.36
C ALA A 279 23.22 -9.08 31.88
N ASP A 280 21.90 -8.95 31.72
CA ASP A 280 20.90 -8.47 32.69
C ASP A 280 20.87 -7.01 33.18
N ALA A 281 19.61 -6.56 33.30
CA ALA A 281 19.09 -5.30 33.84
C ALA A 281 19.31 -4.06 32.94
N ASP A 282 18.33 -3.21 32.64
CA ASP A 282 17.18 -2.84 33.46
C ASP A 282 16.06 -2.30 32.54
N LEU A 283 14.92 -2.97 32.58
CA LEU A 283 13.65 -2.40 32.16
C LEU A 283 13.30 -1.36 33.22
N ALA A 284 13.44 -0.07 32.91
CA ALA A 284 12.84 0.96 33.73
C ALA A 284 11.31 0.73 33.77
N GLU A 285 10.85 0.19 34.90
CA GLU A 285 9.45 0.17 35.30
C GLU A 285 8.88 1.59 35.19
N VAL A 286 7.88 1.75 34.34
CA VAL A 286 6.95 2.87 34.45
C VAL A 286 6.08 2.57 35.67
N PRO A 287 6.10 3.40 36.74
CA PRO A 287 5.29 3.14 37.91
C PRO A 287 3.80 3.29 37.57
N PRO A 288 2.91 2.44 38.11
CA PRO A 288 1.48 2.58 37.93
C PRO A 288 0.97 3.85 38.63
N PRO A 289 -0.12 4.47 38.15
CA PRO A 289 -0.75 5.57 38.87
C PRO A 289 -1.39 5.04 40.15
N ASP A 290 -0.98 5.62 41.28
CA ASP A 290 -1.57 5.38 42.60
C ASP A 290 -3.08 5.63 42.54
N ARG A 291 -3.84 4.59 42.89
CA ARG A 291 -5.23 4.69 43.32
C ARG A 291 -5.28 4.48 44.83
N ASP A 292 -6.01 5.41 45.44
CA ASP A 292 -6.69 5.34 46.73
C ASP A 292 -5.91 5.71 48.00
N THR A 293 -6.16 6.95 48.44
CA THR A 293 -6.72 7.13 49.79
C THR A 293 -7.99 7.99 49.73
N ALA A 294 -9.06 7.38 50.23
CA ALA A 294 -10.43 7.83 50.38
C ALA A 294 -10.64 9.24 50.98
N ASN A 295 -11.63 9.95 50.44
CA ASN A 295 -12.82 10.41 51.18
C ASN A 295 -13.97 10.72 50.22
#